data_AF-A0A1H9KDN0-F1
#
_entry.id   AF-A0A1H9KDN0-F1
#
_cell.length_a   1.000
_cell.length_b   1.000
_cell.length_c   1.000
_cell.angle_alpha   90.00
_cell.angle_beta   90.00
_cell.angle_gamma   90.00
#
_symmetry.space_group_name_H-M   'P 1'
#
loop_
_entity.id
_entity.type
_entity.pdbx_description
1 polymer ?
#
loop_
_entity_poly.entity_id
_entity_poly.type
_entity_poly.pdbx_seq_one_letter_code
_entity_poly.pdbx_strand_id
1 'polypeptide(L)' 'MVQIVLSWPLAVLLALLGAAWIYSDGQKRNMESADMWAVGFFLGMFIPPIIGAVIVGVVFLWKRKPRQGSPQPVDQY' A
#
# COMPACT_ATOMS: atom_id res chain seq x y z
N MET A 1 1.19 20.63 15.00
CA MET A 1 1.10 19.29 14.36
C MET A 1 0.36 19.47 13.06
N VAL A 2 1.05 19.48 11.93
CA VAL A 2 0.43 19.61 10.60
C VAL A 2 -0.08 18.22 10.21
N GLN A 3 -1.39 18.02 10.23
CA GLN A 3 -1.99 16.82 9.65
C GLN A 3 -1.99 16.98 8.13
N ILE A 4 -1.07 16.29 7.46
CA ILE A 4 -1.11 16.15 6.01
C ILE A 4 -2.20 15.14 5.70
N VAL A 5 -3.42 15.63 5.47
CA VAL A 5 -4.54 14.81 5.02
C VAL A 5 -4.47 14.73 3.51
N LEU A 6 -3.92 13.64 2.98
CA LEU A 6 -3.97 13.37 1.56
C LEU A 6 -5.37 12.81 1.23
N SER A 7 -6.19 13.61 0.56
CA SER A 7 -7.49 13.14 0.09
C SER A 7 -7.31 12.17 -1.08
N TRP A 8 -8.20 11.19 -1.21
CA TRP A 8 -8.19 10.24 -2.34
C TRP A 8 -8.17 10.94 -3.72
N PRO A 9 -9.00 11.97 -3.97
CA PRO A 9 -8.93 12.69 -5.24
C PRO A 9 -7.56 13.35 -5.48
N LEU A 10 -6.96 13.92 -4.43
CA LEU A 10 -5.63 14.54 -4.54
C LEU A 10 -4.54 13.49 -4.83
N ALA A 11 -4.61 12.32 -4.19
CA ALA A 11 -3.70 11.21 -4.47
C ALA A 11 -3.81 10.73 -5.92
N VAL A 12 -5.02 10.57 -6.44
CA VAL A 12 -5.26 10.19 -7.85
C VAL A 12 -4.72 11.25 -8.80
N LEU A 13 -4.97 12.54 -8.52
CA LEU A 13 -4.43 13.64 -9.33
C LEU A 13 -2.90 13.63 -9.36
N LEU A 14 -2.24 13.46 -8.20
CA LEU A 14 -0.78 13.38 -8.14
C LEU A 14 -0.23 12.16 -8.88
N ALA A 15 -0.91 11.01 -8.78
CA ALA A 15 -0.55 9.80 -9.51
C ALA A 15 -0.62 10.01 -11.03
N LEU A 16 -1.71 10.63 -11.51
CA LEU A 16 -1.89 10.94 -12.94
C LEU A 16 -0.87 11.97 -13.44
N LEU A 17 -0.62 13.03 -12.68
CA LEU A 17 0.38 14.04 -13.03
C LEU A 17 1.80 13.44 -13.10
N GLY A 18 2.16 12.61 -12.13
CA GLY A 18 3.44 11.91 -12.13
C GLY A 18 3.56 10.92 -13.30
N ALA A 19 2.52 10.14 -13.58
CA ALA A 19 2.49 9.22 -14.71
C ALA A 19 2.60 9.95 -16.06
N ALA A 20 1.86 11.05 -16.23
CA ALA A 20 1.93 11.87 -17.44
C ALA A 20 3.32 12.51 -17.64
N TRP A 21 3.94 12.96 -16.54
CA TRP A 21 5.30 13.50 -16.59
C TRP A 21 6.33 12.43 -16.97
N ILE A 22 6.25 11.23 -16.36
CA ILE A 22 7.12 10.09 -16.69
C ILE A 22 6.97 9.68 -18.15
N TYR A 23 5.73 9.61 -18.64
CA TYR A 23 5.46 9.31 -20.04
C TYR A 23 6.09 10.35 -20.96
N SER A 24 5.89 11.64 -20.68
CA SER A 24 6.46 12.73 -21.47
C SER A 24 7.99 12.72 -21.46
N ASP A 25 8.62 12.45 -20.31
CA ASP A 25 10.07 12.35 -20.21
C ASP A 25 10.62 11.13 -20.96
N GLY A 26 9.96 9.98 -20.83
CA GLY A 26 10.30 8.76 -21.57
C GLY A 26 10.21 8.93 -23.09
N GLN A 27 9.16 9.58 -23.57
CA GLN A 27 9.00 9.93 -24.98
C GLN A 27 10.11 10.85 -25.49
N LYS A 28 10.50 11.88 -24.72
CA LYS A 28 11.62 12.77 -25.06
C LYS A 28 12.96 12.03 -25.16
N ARG A 29 13.09 10.91 -24.45
CA ARG A 29 14.28 10.05 -24.46
C ARG A 29 14.19 8.90 -25.49
N ASN A 30 13.15 8.86 -26.33
CA ASN A 30 12.87 7.75 -27.25
C ASN A 30 12.81 6.38 -26.57
N MET A 31 12.26 6.33 -25.35
CA MET A 31 12.06 5.07 -24.64
C MET A 31 10.78 4.39 -25.11
N GLU A 32 10.93 3.27 -25.83
CA GLU A 32 9.78 2.42 -26.23
C GLU A 32 8.97 1.91 -25.03
N SER A 33 9.58 1.85 -23.85
CA SER A 33 8.95 1.41 -22.60
C SER A 33 8.30 2.55 -21.79
N ALA A 34 8.17 3.76 -22.33
CA ALA A 34 7.63 4.92 -21.60
C ALA A 34 6.24 4.64 -20.99
N ASP A 35 5.37 3.93 -21.72
CA ASP A 35 4.05 3.50 -21.24
C ASP A 35 4.15 2.58 -20.02
N MET A 36 5.06 1.60 -20.06
CA MET A 36 5.27 0.65 -18.98
C MET A 36 5.73 1.37 -17.70
N TRP A 37 6.63 2.35 -17.83
CA TRP A 37 7.09 3.14 -16.69
C TRP A 37 6.01 4.05 -16.10
N ALA A 38 5.20 4.70 -16.94
CA ALA A 38 4.09 5.54 -16.48
C ALA A 38 3.01 4.74 -15.76
N VAL A 39 2.62 3.59 -16.31
CA VAL A 39 1.67 2.65 -15.67
C VAL A 39 2.26 2.07 -14.39
N GLY A 40 3.54 1.67 -14.42
CA GLY A 40 4.26 1.16 -13.26
C GLY A 40 4.30 2.16 -12.10
N PHE A 41 4.52 3.44 -12.39
CA PHE A 41 4.45 4.51 -11.39
C PHE A 41 3.05 4.64 -10.79
N PHE A 42 2.01 4.71 -11.65
CA PHE A 42 0.64 4.84 -11.18
C PHE A 42 0.24 3.68 -10.27
N LEU A 43 0.43 2.45 -10.74
CA LEU A 43 0.13 1.25 -9.95
C LEU A 43 1.00 1.15 -8.70
N GLY A 44 2.28 1.52 -8.80
CA GLY A 44 3.23 1.52 -7.71
C GLY A 44 2.88 2.51 -6.59
N MET A 45 2.11 3.56 -6.87
CA MET A 45 1.62 4.48 -5.83
C MET A 45 0.52 3.85 -4.97
N PHE A 46 -0.30 2.96 -5.53
CA PHE A 46 -1.50 2.44 -4.85
C PHE A 46 -1.38 0.99 -4.38
N ILE A 47 -0.71 0.12 -5.15
CA ILE A 47 -0.65 -1.32 -4.86
C ILE A 47 0.15 -1.62 -3.58
N PRO A 48 1.38 -1.09 -3.36
CA PRO A 48 2.17 -1.42 -2.18
C PRO A 48 1.48 -1.06 -0.84
N PRO A 49 0.84 0.12 -0.68
CA PRO A 49 0.06 0.41 0.52
C PRO A 49 -1.09 -0.58 0.77
N ILE A 50 -1.79 -1.01 -0.29
CA ILE A 50 -2.87 -2.01 -0.18
C ILE A 50 -2.31 -3.35 0.27
N ILE A 51 -1.22 -3.82 -0.36
CA ILE A 51 -0.52 -5.05 0.04
C ILE A 51 -0.09 -4.97 1.50
N GLY A 52 0.53 -3.85 1.91
CA GLY A 52 0.94 -3.61 3.29
C GLY A 52 -0.22 -3.68 4.28
N ALA A 53 -1.35 -3.04 3.96
CA ALA A 53 -2.55 -3.08 4.79
C ALA A 53 -3.11 -4.50 4.94
N VAL A 54 -3.15 -5.28 3.86
CA VAL A 54 -3.60 -6.68 3.89
C VAL A 54 -2.67 -7.54 4.75
N ILE A 55 -1.35 -7.46 4.54
CA ILE A 55 -0.37 -8.23 5.32
C ILE A 55 -0.50 -7.91 6.81
N VAL A 56 -0.55 -6.62 7.17
CA VAL A 56 -0.69 -6.19 8.56
C VAL A 56 -2.02 -6.67 9.15
N GLY A 57 -3.12 -6.58 8.39
CA GLY A 57 -4.43 -7.07 8.82
C GLY A 57 -4.44 -8.57 9.10
N VAL A 58 -3.83 -9.38 8.22
CA VAL A 58 -3.70 -10.83 8.40
C VAL A 58 -2.85 -11.16 9.63
N VAL A 59 -1.69 -10.52 9.79
CA VAL A 59 -0.80 -10.72 10.94
C VAL A 59 -1.49 -10.30 12.24
N PHE A 60 -2.23 -9.19 12.21
CA PHE A 60 -3.01 -8.72 13.37
C PHE A 60 -4.07 -9.74 13.78
N LEU A 61 -4.85 -10.26 12.84
CA LEU A 61 -5.86 -11.28 13.12
C LEU A 61 -5.24 -12.60 13.59
N TRP A 62 -4.10 -12.98 13.02
CA TRP A 62 -3.37 -14.17 13.46
C TRP A 62 -2.88 -14.05 14.90
N LYS A 63 -2.30 -12.91 15.27
CA LYS A 63 -1.90 -12.61 16.66
C LYS A 63 -3.08 -12.43 17.61
N ARG A 64 -4.22 -11.95 17.10
CA ARG A 64 -5.45 -11.74 17.87
C ARG A 64 -6.20 -13.04 18.15
N LYS A 65 -5.91 -14.15 17.45
CA LYS A 65 -6.47 -15.46 17.83
C LYS A 65 -6.16 -15.68 19.32
N PRO A 66 -7.17 -15.79 20.19
CA PRO A 66 -6.93 -16.08 21.59
C PRO A 66 -6.16 -17.40 21.65
N ARG A 67 -5.21 -17.52 22.57
CA ARG A 67 -4.76 -18.83 23.05
C ARG A 67 -6.00 -19.56 23.61
N GLN A 68 -6.76 -20.23 22.74
CA GLN A 68 -7.74 -21.23 23.15
C GLN A 68 -6.93 -22.43 23.65
N GLY A 69 -6.97 -22.66 24.97
CA GLY A 69 -6.23 -23.69 25.70
C GLY A 69 -5.07 -23.08 26.49
N SER A 70 -5.13 -22.85 27.81
CA SER A 70 -5.82 -23.61 28.86
C SER A 70 -6.08 -22.70 30.07
N PRO A 71 -7.26 -22.70 30.70
CA PRO A 71 -7.32 -22.45 32.13
C PRO A 71 -6.61 -23.64 32.77
N GLN A 72 -5.44 -23.41 33.40
CA GLN A 72 -4.94 -24.44 34.32
C GLN A 72 -5.98 -24.55 35.45
N PRO A 73 -6.53 -25.76 35.73
CA PRO A 73 -7.25 -25.93 36.96
C PRO A 73 -6.22 -25.71 38.06
N VAL A 74 -6.42 -24.66 38.86
CA VAL A 74 -5.69 -24.50 40.11
C VAL A 74 -6.25 -25.58 41.03
N ASP A 75 -5.60 -26.74 41.05
CA ASP A 75 -5.86 -27.76 42.07
C ASP A 75 -5.49 -27.14 43.42
N GLN A 76 -6.50 -26.65 44.13
CA GLN A 76 -6.41 -26.30 45.53
C GLN A 76 -6.49 -27.61 46.34
N TYR A 77 -5.33 -28.11 46.75
CA TYR A 77 -5.18 -29.05 47.86
C TYR A 77 -4.15 -28.51 48.85
#